data_AF-A0A174BU42-F1
#
_entry.id   AF-A0A174BU42-F1
#
_cell.length_a   1.000
_cell.length_b   1.000
_cell.length_c   1.000
_cell.angle_alpha   90.00
_cell.angle_beta   90.00
_cell.angle_gamma   90.00
#
_symmetry.space_group_name_H-M   'P 1'
#
loop_
_entity.id
_entity.type
_entity.pdbx_description
1 polymer ?
#
loop_
_entity_poly.entity_id
_entity_poly.type
_entity_poly.pdbx_seq_one_letter_code
_entity_poly.pdbx_strand_id
1 'polypeptide(L)'
;MKADGNVADRREAQGGRRKTDRFGLNMRRWAAQHESYIDTALMQGEAPQRLLDWHLRKLQWLQHERLIHLIVLFITIALFLTSLAFVVLVPSTLPVSLVVYLILLVLLIFYLRHYFFLENTVQHWYHIAEELHDRAEEAR
;
A
#
# COMPACT_ATOMS: atom_id res chain seq x y z
N MET A 1 -17.70 -2.31 48.40
CA MET A 1 -16.23 -2.49 48.56
C MET A 1 -15.79 -3.54 47.54
N LYS A 2 -15.07 -3.08 46.50
CA LYS A 2 -14.09 -3.80 45.63
C LYS A 2 -14.50 -5.16 45.00
N ALA A 3 -14.17 -5.51 43.77
CA ALA A 3 -13.53 -4.88 42.63
C ALA A 3 -13.84 -5.81 41.44
N ASP A 4 -14.34 -5.26 40.33
CA ASP A 4 -13.60 -5.17 39.07
C ASP A 4 -13.07 -6.52 38.56
N GLY A 5 -13.99 -7.28 37.95
CA GLY A 5 -13.72 -8.51 37.21
C GLY A 5 -13.09 -8.21 35.87
N ASN A 6 -11.79 -7.88 35.93
CA ASN A 6 -10.77 -8.20 34.95
C ASN A 6 -11.07 -7.89 33.47
N VAL A 7 -10.99 -6.61 33.12
CA VAL A 7 -10.83 -6.11 31.75
C VAL A 7 -9.52 -6.63 31.09
N ALA A 8 -8.57 -7.20 31.86
CA ALA A 8 -7.33 -7.74 31.32
C ALA A 8 -7.49 -9.07 30.57
N ASP A 9 -8.54 -9.85 30.86
CA ASP A 9 -8.76 -11.16 30.23
C ASP A 9 -9.17 -11.04 28.73
N ARG A 10 -9.79 -9.91 28.35
CA ARG A 10 -10.14 -9.65 26.94
C ARG A 10 -8.96 -9.15 26.09
N ARG A 11 -7.84 -8.77 26.71
CA ARG A 11 -6.65 -8.27 25.99
C ARG A 11 -5.78 -9.42 25.46
N GLU A 12 -5.92 -10.63 26.00
CA GLU A 12 -5.10 -11.78 25.59
C GLU A 12 -5.64 -12.50 24.33
N ALA A 13 -6.89 -12.25 23.93
CA ALA A 13 -7.49 -12.89 22.75
C ALA A 13 -7.04 -12.30 21.39
N GLN A 14 -6.32 -11.18 21.36
CA GLN A 14 -5.84 -10.54 20.12
C GLN A 14 -4.33 -10.74 19.86
N GLY A 15 -3.67 -11.61 20.62
CA GLY A 15 -2.23 -11.87 20.54
C GLY A 15 -1.82 -13.05 19.64
N GLY A 16 -2.69 -13.53 18.74
CA GLY A 16 -2.35 -14.59 17.81
C GLY A 16 -1.31 -14.09 16.79
N ARG A 17 -0.03 -14.38 17.02
CA ARG A 17 1.08 -14.13 16.08
C ARG A 17 0.76 -14.82 14.74
N ARG A 18 0.07 -14.11 13.84
CA ARG A 18 -0.23 -14.58 12.48
C ARG A 18 1.09 -15.01 11.86
N LYS A 19 1.10 -16.22 11.27
CA LYS A 19 2.24 -16.82 10.57
C LYS A 19 3.01 -15.71 9.87
N THR A 20 4.24 -15.47 10.32
CA THR A 20 5.07 -14.37 9.85
C THR A 20 5.09 -14.40 8.34
N ASP A 21 4.62 -13.34 7.70
CA ASP A 21 4.64 -13.15 6.26
C ASP A 21 6.10 -13.00 5.79
N ARG A 22 6.85 -14.11 5.81
CA ARG A 22 8.32 -14.13 5.62
C ARG A 22 8.72 -13.70 4.20
N PHE A 23 7.81 -13.79 3.22
CA PHE A 23 8.08 -13.63 1.79
C PHE A 23 7.24 -12.55 1.08
N GLY A 24 6.50 -11.74 1.83
CA GLY A 24 5.79 -10.58 1.26
C GLY A 24 4.45 -10.29 1.94
N LEU A 25 4.15 -9.01 2.11
CA LEU A 25 2.85 -8.55 2.57
C LEU A 25 1.86 -8.50 1.40
N ASN A 26 0.71 -9.13 1.57
CA ASN A 26 -0.42 -8.90 0.68
C ASN A 26 -1.01 -7.53 1.00
N MET A 27 -0.64 -6.50 0.23
CA MET A 27 -1.00 -5.10 0.49
C MET A 27 -2.51 -4.88 0.61
N ARG A 28 -3.33 -5.62 -0.16
CA ARG A 28 -4.80 -5.56 -0.04
C ARG A 28 -5.27 -5.99 1.34
N ARG A 29 -4.79 -7.15 1.80
CA ARG A 29 -5.14 -7.68 3.12
C ARG A 29 -4.57 -6.82 4.23
N TRP A 30 -3.38 -6.26 4.04
CA TRP A 30 -2.76 -5.37 5.02
C TRP A 30 -3.55 -4.06 5.17
N ALA A 31 -4.01 -3.50 4.05
CA ALA A 31 -4.82 -2.29 4.07
C ALA A 31 -6.17 -2.54 4.75
N ALA A 32 -6.90 -3.58 4.35
CA ALA A 32 -8.18 -3.95 4.95
C ALA A 32 -8.07 -4.25 6.46
N GLN A 33 -6.98 -4.89 6.90
CA GLN A 33 -6.73 -5.12 8.33
C GLN A 33 -6.53 -3.82 9.11
N HIS A 34 -5.90 -2.82 8.50
CA HIS A 34 -5.69 -1.51 9.13
C HIS A 34 -6.99 -0.72 9.24
N GLU A 35 -7.84 -0.78 8.21
CA GLU A 35 -9.19 -0.19 8.22
C GLU A 35 -10.04 -0.80 9.36
N SER A 36 -10.12 -2.14 9.42
CA SER A 36 -10.86 -2.81 10.51
C SER A 36 -10.29 -2.51 11.91
N TYR A 37 -8.98 -2.30 12.02
CA TYR A 37 -8.34 -1.89 13.27
C TYR A 37 -8.79 -0.49 13.70
N ILE A 38 -8.84 0.48 12.77
CA ILE A 38 -9.30 1.84 13.07
C ILE A 38 -10.75 1.81 13.56
N ASP A 39 -11.63 1.11 12.86
CA ASP A 39 -13.04 1.00 13.23
C ASP A 39 -13.21 0.43 14.65
N THR A 40 -12.49 -0.67 14.92
CA THR A 40 -12.54 -1.34 16.22
C THR A 40 -11.99 -0.44 17.34
N ALA A 41 -10.90 0.28 17.08
CA ALA A 41 -10.29 1.17 18.06
C ALA A 41 -11.17 2.39 18.37
N LEU A 42 -11.84 2.96 17.36
CA LEU A 42 -12.83 4.02 17.54
C LEU A 42 -14.01 3.53 18.39
N MET A 43 -14.52 2.32 18.14
CA MET A 43 -15.60 1.72 18.97
C MET A 43 -15.18 1.47 20.43
N GLN A 44 -13.89 1.24 20.68
CA GLN A 44 -13.34 1.06 22.03
C GLN A 44 -13.07 2.38 22.76
N GLY A 45 -13.35 3.53 22.12
CA GLY A 45 -13.14 4.86 22.70
C GLY A 45 -11.67 5.29 22.72
N GLU A 46 -10.85 4.75 21.83
CA GLU A 46 -9.47 5.20 21.68
C GLU A 46 -9.42 6.65 21.15
N ALA A 47 -8.47 7.44 21.65
CA ALA A 47 -8.33 8.84 21.27
C ALA A 47 -8.11 8.99 19.74
N PRO A 48 -9.00 9.70 19.01
CA PRO A 48 -8.91 9.81 17.55
C PRO A 48 -7.57 10.37 17.06
N GLN A 49 -6.97 11.30 17.81
CA GLN A 49 -5.65 11.87 17.50
C GLN A 49 -4.56 10.78 17.42
N ARG A 50 -4.57 9.79 18.32
CA ARG A 50 -3.56 8.72 18.33
C ARG A 50 -3.71 7.81 17.11
N LEU A 51 -4.96 7.56 16.72
CA LEU A 51 -5.29 6.76 15.54
C LEU A 51 -4.91 7.50 14.25
N LEU A 52 -5.17 8.81 14.18
CA LEU A 52 -4.76 9.67 13.08
C LEU A 52 -3.24 9.63 12.88
N ASP A 53 -2.46 9.86 13.95
CA ASP A 53 -1.00 9.86 13.87
C ASP A 53 -0.45 8.52 13.37
N TRP A 54 -1.08 7.41 13.78
CA TRP A 54 -0.71 6.07 13.30
C TRP A 54 -1.11 5.83 11.85
N HIS A 55 -2.32 6.25 11.46
CA HIS A 55 -2.81 6.15 10.10
C HIS A 55 -1.92 6.93 9.13
N LEU A 56 -1.55 8.16 9.48
CA LEU A 56 -0.67 9.01 8.67
C LEU A 56 0.72 8.39 8.45
N ARG A 57 1.30 7.74 9.48
CA ARG A 57 2.57 7.01 9.31
C ARG A 57 2.45 5.88 8.29
N LYS A 58 1.36 5.11 8.33
CA LYS A 58 1.11 4.04 7.36
C LYS A 58 0.81 4.56 5.96
N LEU A 59 0.07 5.66 5.86
CA LEU A 59 -0.18 6.36 4.61
C LEU A 59 1.14 6.81 3.97
N GLN A 60 2.08 7.34 4.76
CA GLN A 60 3.42 7.70 4.28
C GLN A 60 4.19 6.49 3.71
N TRP A 61 4.06 5.31 4.32
CA TRP A 61 4.67 4.09 3.75
C TRP A 61 4.08 3.72 2.39
N LEU A 62 2.76 3.84 2.21
CA LEU A 62 2.11 3.62 0.92
C LEU A 62 2.54 4.65 -0.13
N GLN A 63 2.66 5.92 0.27
CA GLN A 63 3.15 6.97 -0.60
C GLN A 63 4.60 6.72 -1.05
N HIS A 64 5.45 6.22 -0.13
CA HIS A 64 6.84 5.87 -0.46
C HIS A 64 6.91 4.73 -1.48
N GLU A 65 6.15 3.65 -1.27
CA GLU A 65 6.06 2.54 -2.22
C GLU A 65 5.62 3.02 -3.60
N ARG A 66 4.57 3.86 -3.65
CA ARG A 66 4.10 4.44 -4.91
C ARG A 66 5.17 5.28 -5.61
N LEU A 67 5.93 6.09 -4.88
CA LEU A 67 7.01 6.91 -5.43
C LEU A 67 8.10 6.03 -6.06
N ILE A 68 8.56 5.00 -5.34
CA ILE A 68 9.55 4.06 -5.86
C ILE A 68 9.01 3.34 -7.11
N HIS A 69 7.75 2.91 -7.06
CA HIS A 69 7.10 2.24 -8.20
C HIS A 69 6.98 3.15 -9.42
N LEU A 70 6.72 4.45 -9.23
CA LEU A 70 6.71 5.45 -10.29
C LEU A 70 8.10 5.64 -10.92
N ILE A 71 9.15 5.71 -10.09
CA ILE A 71 10.54 5.82 -10.57
C ILE A 71 10.90 4.60 -11.42
N VAL A 72 10.61 3.40 -10.92
CA VAL A 72 10.89 2.16 -11.66
C VAL A 72 10.04 2.07 -12.94
N LEU A 73 8.80 2.57 -12.93
CA LEU A 73 7.95 2.68 -14.13
C LEU A 73 8.59 3.59 -15.18
N PHE A 74 9.11 4.77 -14.81
CA PHE A 74 9.78 5.65 -15.77
C PHE A 74 11.04 5.03 -16.37
N ILE A 75 11.86 4.35 -15.56
CA ILE A 75 13.02 3.61 -16.05
C ILE A 75 12.58 2.51 -17.02
N THR A 76 11.53 1.77 -16.67
CA THR A 76 10.99 0.71 -17.54
C THR A 76 10.46 1.26 -18.86
N ILE A 77 9.78 2.41 -18.85
CA ILE A 77 9.33 3.11 -20.05
C ILE A 77 10.53 3.54 -20.91
N ALA A 78 11.57 4.11 -20.31
CA ALA A 78 12.77 4.50 -21.03
C ALA A 78 13.43 3.29 -21.72
N LEU A 79 13.60 2.17 -21.00
CA LEU A 79 14.13 0.93 -21.56
C LEU A 79 13.24 0.36 -22.67
N PHE A 80 11.91 0.41 -22.50
CA PHE A 80 10.95 -0.02 -23.51
C PHE A 80 11.07 0.80 -24.80
N LEU A 81 11.18 2.13 -24.69
CA LEU A 81 11.37 3.02 -25.84
C LEU A 81 12.74 2.80 -26.51
N THR A 82 13.80 2.59 -25.73
CA THR A 82 15.10 2.21 -26.28
C THR A 82 15.01 0.89 -27.04
N SER A 83 14.36 -0.12 -26.47
CA SER A 83 14.14 -1.41 -27.14
C SER A 83 13.34 -1.27 -28.43
N LEU A 84 12.31 -0.41 -28.43
CA LEU A 84 11.54 -0.09 -29.64
C LEU A 84 12.42 0.55 -30.72
N ALA A 85 13.30 1.47 -30.33
CA ALA A 85 14.24 2.10 -31.27
C ALA A 85 15.17 1.05 -31.92
N PHE A 86 15.66 0.06 -31.18
CA PHE A 86 16.45 -1.04 -31.75
C PHE A 86 15.65 -1.90 -32.73
N VAL A 87 14.38 -2.20 -32.43
CA VAL A 87 13.49 -2.95 -33.34
C VAL A 87 13.29 -2.21 -34.66
N VAL A 88 13.16 -0.88 -34.63
CA VAL A 88 12.86 -0.06 -35.81
C VAL A 88 14.11 0.32 -36.61
N LEU A 89 15.20 0.68 -35.92
CA LEU A 89 16.37 1.32 -36.54
C LEU A 89 17.52 0.35 -36.83
N VAL A 90 17.52 -0.86 -36.25
CA VAL A 90 18.62 -1.83 -36.38
C VAL A 90 18.08 -3.19 -36.87
N PRO A 91 17.78 -3.35 -38.18
CA PRO A 91 17.16 -4.57 -38.70
C PRO A 91 18.00 -5.84 -38.48
N SER A 92 19.32 -5.70 -38.36
CA SER A 92 20.24 -6.82 -38.13
C SER A 92 20.06 -7.52 -36.79
N THR A 93 19.44 -6.86 -35.80
CA THR A 93 19.20 -7.43 -34.46
C THR A 93 17.73 -7.78 -34.20
N LEU A 94 16.87 -7.69 -35.21
CA LEU A 94 15.41 -7.80 -35.11
C LEU A 94 14.92 -9.01 -34.29
N PRO A 95 15.40 -10.25 -34.51
CA PRO A 95 14.89 -11.41 -33.76
C PRO A 95 15.10 -11.27 -32.25
N VAL A 96 16.23 -10.72 -31.83
CA VAL A 96 16.58 -10.55 -30.41
C VAL A 96 15.89 -9.32 -29.82
N SER A 97 15.92 -8.19 -30.53
CA SER A 97 15.32 -6.93 -30.06
C SER A 97 13.80 -7.04 -29.92
N LEU A 98 13.13 -7.83 -30.79
CA LEU A 98 11.69 -8.08 -30.70
C LEU A 98 11.32 -8.86 -29.44
N VAL A 99 12.09 -9.88 -29.07
CA VAL A 99 11.85 -10.67 -27.85
C VAL A 99 12.01 -9.81 -26.61
N VAL A 100 13.08 -9.01 -26.53
CA VAL A 100 13.31 -8.08 -25.42
C VAL A 100 12.18 -7.05 -25.33
N TYR A 101 11.75 -6.49 -26.46
CA TYR A 101 10.64 -5.55 -26.53
C TYR A 101 9.35 -6.13 -25.97
N LEU A 102 9.00 -7.38 -26.35
CA LEU A 102 7.80 -8.04 -25.85
C LEU A 102 7.86 -8.32 -24.34
N ILE A 103 9.03 -8.71 -23.82
CA ILE A 103 9.22 -8.89 -22.37
C ILE A 103 9.01 -7.56 -21.64
N LEU A 104 9.61 -6.47 -22.14
CA LEU A 104 9.44 -5.13 -21.56
C LEU A 104 7.98 -4.63 -21.68
N LEU A 105 7.27 -4.98 -22.75
CA LEU A 105 5.84 -4.65 -22.90
C LEU A 105 5.00 -5.29 -21.81
N VAL A 106 5.19 -6.60 -21.58
CA VAL A 106 4.49 -7.34 -20.53
C VAL A 106 4.81 -6.75 -19.16
N LEU A 107 6.10 -6.50 -18.90
CA LEU A 107 6.56 -5.87 -17.67
C LEU A 107 5.89 -4.51 -17.45
N LEU A 108 5.87 -3.65 -18.47
CA LEU A 108 5.25 -2.33 -18.42
C LEU A 108 3.77 -2.40 -18.05
N ILE A 109 3.01 -3.32 -18.66
CA ILE A 109 1.59 -3.53 -18.36
C ILE A 109 1.41 -3.93 -16.88
N PHE A 110 2.23 -4.85 -16.37
CA PHE A 110 2.19 -5.23 -14.95
C PHE A 110 2.50 -4.06 -14.02
N TYR A 111 3.51 -3.25 -14.35
CA TYR A 111 3.89 -2.07 -13.56
C TYR A 111 2.78 -1.02 -13.55
N LEU A 112 2.17 -0.71 -14.70
CA LEU A 112 1.02 0.21 -14.80
C LEU A 112 -0.14 -0.26 -13.93
N ARG A 113 -0.53 -1.54 -14.06
CA ARG A 113 -1.63 -2.10 -13.25
C ARG A 113 -1.34 -2.00 -11.75
N HIS A 114 -0.11 -2.27 -11.33
CA HIS A 114 0.27 -2.16 -9.93
C HIS A 114 0.26 -0.71 -9.44
N TYR A 115 0.73 0.24 -10.26
CA TYR A 115 0.70 1.66 -9.94
C TYR A 115 -0.72 2.16 -9.63
N PHE A 116 -1.69 1.86 -10.51
CA PHE A 116 -3.09 2.25 -10.31
C PHE A 116 -3.70 1.62 -9.05
N PHE A 117 -3.33 0.38 -8.73
CA PHE A 117 -3.79 -0.26 -7.49
C PHE A 117 -3.30 0.48 -6.24
N LEU A 118 -2.02 0.87 -6.19
CA LEU A 118 -1.48 1.63 -5.07
C LEU A 118 -2.11 3.02 -4.97
N GLU A 119 -2.26 3.70 -6.12
CA GLU A 119 -2.85 5.04 -6.16
C GLU A 119 -4.29 5.03 -5.62
N ASN A 120 -5.13 4.13 -6.10
CA ASN A 120 -6.52 4.01 -5.63
C ASN A 120 -6.59 3.71 -4.12
N THR A 121 -5.66 2.90 -3.60
CA THR A 121 -5.60 2.58 -2.16
C THR A 121 -5.23 3.82 -1.34
N VAL A 122 -4.23 4.59 -1.78
CA VAL A 122 -3.82 5.82 -1.11
C VAL A 122 -4.92 6.87 -1.14
N GLN A 123 -5.61 7.02 -2.28
CA GLN A 123 -6.74 7.95 -2.42
C GLN A 123 -7.89 7.61 -1.46
N HIS A 124 -8.24 6.33 -1.35
CA HIS A 124 -9.22 5.88 -0.37
C HIS A 124 -8.81 6.22 1.06
N TRP A 125 -7.53 6.04 1.39
CA TRP A 125 -7.01 6.31 2.74
C TRP A 125 -6.95 7.79 3.09
N TYR A 126 -6.88 8.70 2.11
CA TYR A 126 -7.03 10.14 2.40
C TYR A 126 -8.39 10.46 3.02
N HIS A 127 -9.47 9.82 2.57
CA HIS A 127 -10.79 10.02 3.16
C HIS A 127 -10.86 9.54 4.62
N ILE A 128 -10.21 8.42 4.93
CA ILE A 128 -10.14 7.91 6.31
C ILE A 128 -9.31 8.86 7.19
N ALA A 129 -8.23 9.42 6.64
CA ALA A 129 -7.42 10.41 7.36
C ALA A 129 -8.21 11.69 7.65
N GLU A 130 -9.03 12.16 6.71
CA GLU A 130 -9.93 13.31 6.88
C GLU A 130 -10.98 13.03 7.97
N GLU A 131 -11.65 11.89 7.93
CA GLU A 131 -12.63 11.50 8.96
C GLU A 131 -12.00 11.41 10.37
N LEU A 132 -10.79 10.85 10.47
CA LEU A 132 -10.06 10.78 11.74
C LEU A 132 -9.62 12.16 12.24
N HIS A 133 -9.32 13.07 11.32
CA HIS A 133 -8.96 14.45 11.65
C HIS A 133 -10.15 15.21 12.23
N ASP A 134 -11.31 15.16 11.57
CA ASP A 134 -12.53 15.83 12.04
C ASP A 134 -12.93 15.33 13.44
N ARG A 135 -12.94 14.00 13.64
CA ARG A 135 -13.22 13.40 14.95
C ARG A 135 -12.20 13.79 16.02
N ALA A 136 -10.94 14.04 15.64
CA ALA A 136 -9.92 14.48 16.58
C ALA A 136 -10.07 15.96 16.96
N GLU A 137 -10.59 16.79 16.06
CA GLU A 137 -10.93 18.18 16.36
C GLU A 137 -12.18 18.27 17.25
N GLU A 138 -13.22 17.48 16.98
CA GLU A 138 -14.45 17.44 17.82
C GLU A 138 -14.20 16.95 19.25
N ALA A 139 -13.17 16.13 19.44
CA ALA A 139 -12.80 15.58 20.75
C ALA A 139 -11.91 16.51 21.60
N ARG A 140 -11.51 17.68 21.07
CA ARG A 140 -10.75 18.71 21.79
C ARG A 140 -11.66 19.70 22.50
#